data_AF-A0A4Y9YJF9-F1
#
_entry.id   AF-A0A4Y9YJF9-F1
#
_cell.length_a   1.000
_cell.length_b   1.000
_cell.length_c   1.000
_cell.angle_alpha   90.00
_cell.angle_beta   90.00
_cell.angle_gamma   90.00
#
_symmetry.space_group_name_H-M   'P 1'
#
loop_
_entity.id
_entity.type
_entity.pdbx_description
1 polymer ?
#
loop_
_entity_poly.entity_id
_entity_poly.type
_entity_poly.pdbx_seq_one_letter_code
_entity_poly.pdbx_strand_id
1 'polypeptide(L)'
;MPASAIYTSTTMATPSASDGAAAVYDQSTVCRLPKDSQPICGHVFATVSPRTIKQHISMHHPEYIQGERTNCGWCTDSATGRTCGHGLSKGHLHKHICNVHLKMAVCWCSCCGGVFSRPDALKRHLKNTKCGGIDAE
;
A
#
# COMPACT_ATOMS: atom_id res chain seq x y z
N MET A 1 -60.77 -18.34 -18.15
CA MET A 1 -59.85 -17.68 -17.21
C MET A 1 -59.28 -18.74 -16.24
N PRO A 2 -58.13 -19.36 -16.53
CA PRO A 2 -57.42 -20.19 -15.56
C PRO A 2 -55.98 -19.68 -15.29
N ALA A 3 -55.42 -20.13 -14.17
CA ALA A 3 -54.03 -20.54 -13.93
C ALA A 3 -53.53 -20.02 -12.57
N SER A 4 -53.60 -20.83 -11.52
CA SER A 4 -52.57 -21.81 -11.13
C SER A 4 -51.51 -21.17 -10.24
N ALA A 5 -51.71 -21.33 -8.93
CA ALA A 5 -50.68 -21.15 -7.91
C ALA A 5 -49.63 -22.25 -8.04
N ILE A 6 -48.38 -21.87 -8.28
CA ILE A 6 -47.21 -22.71 -8.07
C ILE A 6 -46.16 -21.80 -7.42
N TYR A 7 -46.03 -21.85 -6.10
CA TYR A 7 -44.89 -21.23 -5.42
C TYR A 7 -43.84 -22.30 -5.20
N THR A 8 -42.76 -22.19 -5.96
CA THR A 8 -41.58 -23.04 -5.95
C THR A 8 -40.89 -23.01 -4.59
N SER A 9 -40.60 -24.19 -4.05
CA SER A 9 -39.66 -24.40 -2.95
C SER A 9 -38.29 -23.83 -3.30
N THR A 10 -37.69 -23.00 -2.44
CA THR A 10 -36.23 -22.88 -2.36
C THR A 10 -35.81 -22.60 -0.92
N THR A 11 -34.98 -23.51 -0.44
CA THR A 11 -34.26 -23.59 0.82
C THR A 11 -33.47 -22.31 1.10
N MET A 12 -33.62 -21.72 2.30
CA MET A 12 -32.61 -20.82 2.86
C MET A 12 -31.99 -21.49 4.07
N ALA A 13 -30.94 -22.27 3.81
CA ALA A 13 -29.96 -22.60 4.83
C ALA A 13 -29.20 -21.31 5.18
N THR A 14 -29.28 -20.90 6.43
CA THR A 14 -28.51 -19.79 6.99
C THR A 14 -27.02 -20.13 6.97
N PRO A 15 -26.14 -19.35 6.33
CA PRO A 15 -24.74 -19.41 6.67
C PRO A 15 -24.57 -18.79 8.06
N SER A 16 -24.27 -19.65 9.03
CA SER A 16 -23.73 -19.28 10.33
C SER A 16 -22.41 -18.54 10.12
N ALA A 17 -22.48 -17.22 9.99
CA ALA A 17 -21.32 -16.35 10.05
C ALA A 17 -20.87 -16.31 11.51
N SER A 18 -19.90 -17.17 11.83
CA SER A 18 -19.12 -17.04 13.05
C SER A 18 -18.45 -15.69 13.07
N ASP A 19 -18.80 -14.91 14.08
CA ASP A 19 -18.21 -13.65 14.47
C ASP A 19 -16.68 -13.65 14.37
N GLY A 20 -16.20 -12.67 13.62
CA GLY A 20 -14.80 -12.33 13.46
C GLY A 20 -14.70 -10.90 12.98
N ALA A 21 -15.39 -9.98 13.67
CA ALA A 21 -15.27 -8.55 13.47
C ALA A 21 -13.84 -8.10 13.76
N ALA A 22 -13.03 -7.97 12.72
CA ALA A 22 -11.77 -7.24 12.78
C ALA A 22 -11.48 -6.55 11.44
N ALA A 23 -11.56 -5.21 11.50
CA ALA A 23 -11.06 -4.24 10.54
C ALA A 23 -11.86 -4.06 9.23
N VAL A 24 -12.94 -3.26 9.32
CA VAL A 24 -13.17 -2.25 8.29
C VAL A 24 -11.98 -1.29 8.34
N TYR A 25 -10.91 -1.57 7.58
CA TYR A 25 -9.85 -0.60 7.30
C TYR A 25 -10.08 -0.03 5.91
N ASP A 26 -11.09 0.85 5.80
CA ASP A 26 -11.38 1.64 4.61
C ASP A 26 -10.33 2.75 4.47
N GLN A 27 -9.10 2.37 4.12
CA GLN A 27 -8.02 3.31 3.80
C GLN A 27 -7.23 2.76 2.60
N SER A 28 -7.88 2.80 1.43
CA SER A 28 -7.30 2.76 0.08
C SER A 28 -5.98 1.97 -0.06
N THR A 29 -6.03 0.65 0.04
CA THR A 29 -4.94 -0.29 -0.26
C THR A 29 -4.66 -0.44 -1.76
N VAL A 30 -5.09 0.52 -2.58
CA VAL A 30 -5.05 0.46 -4.04
C VAL A 30 -3.86 1.24 -4.59
N CYS A 31 -3.17 0.67 -5.56
CA CYS A 31 -2.12 1.36 -6.29
C CYS A 31 -2.72 2.48 -7.16
N ARG A 32 -2.38 3.73 -6.88
CA ARG A 32 -2.81 4.90 -7.68
C ARG A 32 -1.70 5.48 -8.56
N LEU A 33 -0.66 4.70 -8.86
CA LEU A 33 0.31 5.09 -9.88
C LEU A 33 -0.32 4.99 -11.28
N PRO A 34 -0.09 5.96 -12.16
CA PRO A 34 -0.55 5.87 -13.55
C PRO A 34 0.22 4.76 -14.28
N LYS A 35 -0.43 4.14 -15.27
CA LYS A 35 0.17 3.12 -16.12
C LYS A 35 -0.29 3.35 -17.54
N ASP A 36 0.63 3.59 -18.48
CA ASP A 36 0.49 3.72 -19.95
C ASP A 36 -0.93 3.95 -20.55
N SER A 37 -1.87 3.01 -20.38
CA SER A 37 -3.24 3.06 -20.93
C SER A 37 -4.36 3.33 -19.90
N GLN A 38 -4.05 3.55 -18.62
CA GLN A 38 -5.01 3.75 -17.53
C GLN A 38 -4.60 4.92 -16.61
N PRO A 39 -5.58 5.75 -16.17
CA PRO A 39 -5.31 6.91 -15.32
C PRO A 39 -4.74 6.53 -13.94
N ILE A 40 -5.03 5.32 -13.45
CA ILE A 40 -4.44 4.70 -12.26
C ILE A 40 -4.32 3.18 -12.45
N CYS A 41 -3.35 2.55 -11.79
CA CYS A 41 -3.12 1.10 -11.83
C CYS A 41 -4.25 0.29 -11.19
N GLY A 42 -4.83 0.78 -10.09
CA GLY A 42 -5.97 0.18 -9.41
C GLY A 42 -5.70 -1.16 -8.68
N HIS A 43 -4.46 -1.68 -8.72
CA HIS A 43 -4.13 -2.96 -8.09
C HIS A 43 -4.30 -2.89 -6.56
N VAL A 44 -5.08 -3.81 -5.99
CA VAL A 44 -5.32 -3.89 -4.54
C VAL A 44 -4.20 -4.69 -3.87
N PHE A 45 -3.58 -4.12 -2.85
CA PHE A 45 -2.61 -4.82 -2.02
C PHE A 45 -3.34 -5.57 -0.90
N ALA A 46 -3.30 -6.91 -0.93
CA ALA A 46 -3.82 -7.74 0.16
C ALA A 46 -3.07 -7.49 1.48
N THR A 47 -1.76 -7.24 1.40
CA THR A 47 -0.95 -6.78 2.52
C THR A 47 -0.07 -5.62 2.04
N VAL A 48 -0.26 -4.46 2.66
CA VAL A 48 0.54 -3.28 2.36
C VAL A 48 1.85 -3.41 3.14
N SER A 49 2.97 -3.48 2.44
CA SER A 49 4.30 -3.60 3.02
C SER A 49 5.33 -3.00 2.05
N PRO A 50 6.42 -2.39 2.53
CA PRO A 50 7.48 -1.88 1.66
C PRO A 50 8.00 -2.93 0.67
N ARG A 51 8.02 -4.20 1.07
CA ARG A 51 8.44 -5.31 0.20
C ARG A 51 7.43 -5.58 -0.91
N THR A 52 6.14 -5.66 -0.57
CA THR A 52 5.07 -5.96 -1.54
C THR A 52 4.90 -4.83 -2.54
N ILE A 53 4.97 -3.58 -2.08
CA ILE A 53 4.92 -2.40 -2.96
C ILE A 53 6.15 -2.33 -3.85
N LYS A 54 7.35 -2.49 -3.29
CA LYS A 54 8.58 -2.49 -4.11
C LYS A 54 8.53 -3.56 -5.20
N GLN A 55 8.09 -4.77 -4.85
CA GLN A 55 7.91 -5.87 -5.80
C GLN A 55 6.90 -5.51 -6.89
N HIS A 56 5.73 -4.99 -6.50
CA HIS A 56 4.70 -4.57 -7.44
C HIS A 56 5.18 -3.48 -8.40
N ILE A 57 5.81 -2.42 -7.89
CA ILE A 57 6.37 -1.36 -8.72
C ILE A 57 7.41 -1.93 -9.68
N SER A 58 8.27 -2.84 -9.22
CA SER A 58 9.28 -3.44 -10.08
C SER A 58 8.70 -4.28 -11.23
N MET A 59 7.53 -4.88 -11.04
CA MET A 59 6.89 -5.74 -12.05
C MET A 59 5.92 -4.97 -12.96
N HIS A 60 5.24 -3.96 -12.42
CA HIS A 60 4.16 -3.26 -13.13
C HIS A 60 4.49 -1.81 -13.53
N HIS A 61 5.49 -1.21 -12.88
CA HIS A 61 5.91 0.18 -13.05
C HIS A 61 7.46 0.32 -13.15
N PRO A 62 8.11 -0.45 -14.05
CA PRO A 62 9.57 -0.46 -14.14
C PRO A 62 10.16 0.92 -14.52
N GLU A 63 9.37 1.81 -15.13
CA GLU A 63 9.77 3.18 -15.47
C GLU A 63 10.14 4.02 -14.25
N TYR A 64 9.49 3.79 -13.10
CA TYR A 64 9.75 4.56 -11.89
C TYR A 64 11.01 4.12 -11.13
N ILE A 65 11.55 2.94 -11.45
CA ILE A 65 12.78 2.41 -10.85
C ILE A 65 14.02 2.60 -11.74
N GLN A 66 13.86 3.19 -12.92
CA GLN A 66 14.97 3.56 -13.82
C GLN A 66 15.62 4.87 -13.36
N GLY A 67 16.96 4.95 -13.42
CA GLY A 67 17.73 6.14 -13.04
C GLY A 67 18.10 6.24 -11.55
N GLU A 68 18.60 7.40 -11.11
CA GLU A 68 18.98 7.64 -9.71
C GLU A 68 17.87 8.33 -8.91
N ARG A 69 17.15 9.24 -9.56
CA ARG A 69 16.06 10.04 -9.00
C ARG A 69 14.80 9.82 -9.83
N THR A 70 13.66 9.88 -9.16
CA THR A 70 12.35 9.70 -9.78
C THR A 70 11.32 10.58 -9.07
N ASN A 71 10.29 10.99 -9.79
CA ASN A 71 9.17 11.74 -9.24
C ASN A 71 8.04 10.78 -8.87
N CYS A 72 7.41 11.01 -7.73
CA CYS A 72 6.25 10.21 -7.34
C CYS A 72 5.06 10.57 -8.23
N GLY A 73 4.64 9.63 -9.08
CA GLY A 73 3.47 9.80 -9.96
C GLY A 73 2.13 9.52 -9.27
N TRP A 74 2.09 9.31 -7.96
CA TRP A 74 0.88 8.85 -7.27
C TRP A 74 -0.27 9.84 -7.39
N CYS A 75 -1.43 9.39 -7.86
CA CYS A 75 -2.63 10.20 -7.95
C CYS A 75 -3.23 10.43 -6.56
N THR A 76 -3.12 11.68 -6.08
CA THR A 76 -3.65 12.12 -4.79
C THR A 76 -5.14 12.40 -4.84
N ASP A 77 -5.61 12.91 -5.98
CA ASP A 77 -7.00 13.29 -6.20
C ASP A 77 -7.47 12.75 -7.54
N SER A 78 -8.50 11.88 -7.50
CA SER A 78 -9.07 11.26 -8.69
C SER A 78 -10.02 12.17 -9.46
N ALA A 79 -10.51 13.25 -8.84
CA ALA A 79 -11.41 14.23 -9.46
C ALA A 79 -10.62 15.33 -10.19
N THR A 80 -9.48 15.76 -9.64
CA THR A 80 -8.63 16.80 -10.25
C THR A 80 -7.44 16.23 -11.04
N GLY A 81 -7.20 14.91 -10.98
CA GLY A 81 -6.06 14.27 -11.65
C GLY A 81 -4.70 14.71 -11.10
N ARG A 82 -4.65 15.22 -9.86
CA ARG A 82 -3.42 15.75 -9.27
C ARG A 82 -2.51 14.62 -8.80
N THR A 83 -1.28 14.61 -9.28
CA THR A 83 -0.23 13.69 -8.87
C THR A 83 0.67 14.31 -7.82
N CYS A 84 1.35 13.48 -7.03
CA CYS A 84 2.22 13.93 -5.95
C CYS A 84 3.40 14.78 -6.46
N GLY A 85 4.07 14.36 -7.53
CA GLY A 85 5.18 15.06 -8.16
C GLY A 85 6.47 15.17 -7.32
N HIS A 86 6.47 14.70 -6.08
CA HIS A 86 7.62 14.80 -5.17
C HIS A 86 8.84 14.09 -5.76
N GLY A 87 10.00 14.75 -5.77
CA GLY A 87 11.24 14.20 -6.32
C GLY A 87 12.08 13.51 -5.25
N LEU A 88 12.34 12.21 -5.43
CA LEU A 88 13.07 11.38 -4.46
C LEU A 88 13.97 10.37 -5.17
N SER A 89 14.90 9.76 -4.43
CA SER A 89 15.74 8.69 -4.96
C SER A 89 14.90 7.45 -5.26
N LYS A 90 15.22 6.69 -6.32
CA LYS A 90 14.47 5.46 -6.69
C LYS A 90 14.33 4.45 -5.53
N GLY A 91 15.35 4.37 -4.68
CA GLY A 91 15.38 3.49 -3.50
C GLY A 91 14.39 3.90 -2.40
N HIS A 92 13.82 5.10 -2.48
CA HIS A 92 12.90 5.65 -1.49
C HIS A 92 11.45 5.71 -1.98
N LEU A 93 11.18 5.44 -3.27
CA LEU A 93 9.84 5.58 -3.84
C LEU A 93 8.79 4.71 -3.19
N HIS A 94 9.07 3.42 -3.04
CA HIS A 94 8.16 2.49 -2.37
C HIS A 94 7.87 2.91 -0.91
N LYS A 95 8.86 3.52 -0.23
CA LYS A 95 8.72 3.95 1.17
C LYS A 95 7.90 5.23 1.28
N HIS A 96 8.15 6.18 0.39
CA HIS A 96 7.36 7.38 0.24
C HIS A 96 5.88 7.02 0.01
N ILE A 97 5.61 6.10 -0.91
CA ILE A 97 4.25 5.62 -1.18
C ILE A 97 3.62 4.97 0.06
N CYS A 98 4.33 4.06 0.73
CA CYS A 98 3.84 3.45 1.98
C CYS A 98 3.42 4.51 3.01
N ASN A 99 4.30 5.48 3.27
CA ASN A 99 4.14 6.40 4.40
C ASN A 99 3.19 7.56 4.07
N VAL A 100 3.33 8.17 2.90
CA VAL A 100 2.59 9.37 2.52
C VAL A 100 1.21 9.02 1.97
N HIS A 101 1.12 8.01 1.10
CA HIS A 101 -0.11 7.74 0.36
C HIS A 101 -0.94 6.62 0.97
N LEU A 102 -0.28 5.56 1.42
CA LEU A 102 -0.94 4.43 2.08
C LEU A 102 -0.96 4.58 3.60
N LYS A 103 -0.49 5.73 4.13
CA LYS A 103 -0.49 6.13 5.54
C LYS A 103 0.00 5.04 6.49
N MET A 104 0.89 4.18 6.02
CA MET A 104 1.52 3.17 6.83
C MET A 104 2.60 3.80 7.69
N ALA A 105 2.43 3.71 9.02
CA ALA A 105 3.46 4.07 9.99
C ALA A 105 4.60 3.04 9.92
N VAL A 106 5.46 3.14 8.90
CA VAL A 106 6.71 2.37 8.81
C VAL A 106 7.85 3.17 9.41
N CYS A 107 8.52 2.58 10.39
CA CYS A 107 9.76 3.11 10.95
C CYS A 107 10.91 2.55 10.12
N TRP A 108 11.83 3.38 9.65
CA TRP A 108 12.93 2.96 8.81
C TRP A 108 14.26 3.50 9.30
N CYS A 109 15.32 2.72 9.05
CA CYS A 109 16.67 3.14 9.34
C CYS A 109 17.19 3.99 8.18
N SER A 110 17.63 5.21 8.46
CA SER A 110 18.24 6.11 7.48
C SER A 110 19.63 5.64 7.02
N CYS A 111 20.34 4.89 7.87
CA CYS A 111 21.69 4.39 7.58
C CYS A 111 21.68 3.19 6.62
N CYS A 112 20.90 2.14 6.90
CA CYS A 112 20.86 0.93 6.08
C CYS A 112 19.59 0.81 5.21
N GLY A 113 18.63 1.70 5.36
CA GLY A 113 17.35 1.63 4.67
C GLY A 113 16.42 0.53 5.17
N GLY A 114 16.76 -0.20 6.24
CA GLY A 114 15.94 -1.27 6.81
C GLY A 114 14.57 -0.76 7.24
N VAL A 115 13.52 -1.55 7.03
CA VAL A 115 12.14 -1.15 7.35
C VAL A 115 11.58 -2.01 8.48
N PHE A 116 10.94 -1.34 9.42
CA PHE A 116 10.41 -1.88 10.66
C PHE A 116 8.95 -1.46 10.78
N SER A 117 8.11 -2.40 11.21
CA SER A 117 6.69 -2.15 11.48
C SER A 117 6.46 -1.38 12.79
N ARG A 118 7.49 -1.23 13.63
CA ARG A 118 7.40 -0.59 14.94
C ARG A 118 8.61 0.31 15.22
N PRO A 119 8.41 1.42 15.93
CA PRO A 119 9.52 2.29 16.36
C PRO A 119 10.47 1.57 17.31
N ASP A 120 9.97 0.67 18.16
CA ASP A 120 10.80 -0.11 19.09
C ASP A 120 11.79 -1.02 18.35
N ALA A 121 11.32 -1.64 17.26
CA ALA A 121 12.14 -2.50 16.42
C ALA A 121 13.23 -1.69 15.72
N LEU A 122 12.92 -0.47 15.27
CA LEU A 122 13.91 0.47 14.75
C LEU A 122 14.91 0.90 15.84
N LYS A 123 14.46 1.29 17.04
CA LYS A 123 15.36 1.67 18.15
C LYS A 123 16.31 0.54 18.52
N ARG A 124 15.82 -0.69 18.61
CA ARG A 124 16.65 -1.87 18.91
C ARG A 124 17.63 -2.17 17.77
N HIS A 125 17.21 -1.97 16.52
CA HIS A 125 18.09 -2.05 15.37
C HIS A 125 19.21 -1.01 15.45
N LEU A 126 18.89 0.27 15.72
CA LEU A 126 19.90 1.32 15.86
C LEU A 126 20.87 0.99 17.00
N LYS A 127 20.38 0.62 18.19
CA LYS A 127 21.24 0.29 19.35
C LYS A 127 22.17 -0.91 19.13
N ASN A 128 21.72 -1.92 18.37
CA ASN A 128 22.44 -3.19 18.22
C ASN A 128 23.18 -3.32 16.87
N THR A 129 23.13 -2.30 16.01
CA THR A 129 23.81 -2.33 14.71
C THR A 129 24.67 -1.09 14.55
N LYS A 130 25.58 -1.13 13.57
CA LYS A 130 26.46 -0.02 13.18
C LYS A 130 25.68 1.21 12.68
N CYS A 131 24.36 1.13 12.62
CA CYS A 131 23.45 2.20 12.23
C CYS A 131 23.07 3.15 13.37
N GLY A 132 23.45 2.88 14.62
CA GLY A 132 23.03 3.63 15.82
C GLY A 132 23.85 4.87 16.17
N GLY A 133 24.35 5.63 15.20
CA GLY A 133 25.28 6.74 15.48
C GLY A 133 24.86 8.07 14.86
N ILE A 134 23.64 8.55 15.10
CA ILE A 134 23.27 9.96 14.86
C ILE A 134 22.27 10.47 15.92
N ASP A 135 22.64 10.37 17.18
CA ASP A 135 22.18 11.31 18.20
C ASP A 135 23.45 11.94 18.80
N ALA A 136 23.89 13.03 18.17
CA ALA A 136 24.85 13.96 18.72
C ALA A 136 24.06 15.03 19.47
N GLU A 137 24.08 14.96 20.79
CA GLU A 137 24.10 16.11 21.70
C GLU A 137 24.76 15.70 23.02
#